data_AF-A0AAU0HIU9-F1
#
_entry.id   AF-A0AAU0HIU9-F1
#
_cell.length_a   1.000
_cell.length_b   1.000
_cell.length_c   1.000
_cell.angle_alpha   90.00
_cell.angle_beta   90.00
_cell.angle_gamma   90.00
#
_symmetry.space_group_name_H-M   'P 1'
#
loop_
_entity.id
_entity.type
_entity.pdbx_description
1 polymer ?
#
loop_
_entity_poly.entity_id
_entity_poly.type
_entity_poly.pdbx_seq_one_letter_code
_entity_poly.pdbx_strand_id
1 'polypeptide(L)'
;MGKPRISAFGVIYESLGFAVSKFATVLRVAWLPLVLLLVLEAVGAKLGMRSPYAGIATSLRLDPGYTFKFVQALLILNPVYIGLMGVAVILQASYAVPLIRYASHNIVPHHRTVHLSFGPRHLKYVLACAVSFAGVIFGARFLAHFGMQAMDGTVGNMLQAEHAVFAEGSLHSIETVPTYDSVNAVLLQIDAYLMRIGINVDTLDTVVLLPVLILALYAIIRLFPLPFLAAGREPGDSYDSVRGALRLTAGWNIFPMVLVLILFVLIHVAFLALLWLAFQIFSALSIGTETLIFSFDAMLPDWSMGPVLRGLMSVIMGMLVIGAAGFTAALNAGLGGALVHRALRG
;
A
#
# COMPACT_ATOMS: atom_id res chain seq x y z
N MET A 1 16.15 29.22 7.70
CA MET A 1 15.24 28.16 8.21
C MET A 1 16.00 26.84 8.18
N GLY A 2 16.04 26.12 9.30
CA GLY A 2 16.82 24.88 9.42
C GLY A 2 16.18 23.74 8.65
N LYS A 3 16.97 22.75 8.21
CA LYS A 3 16.38 21.54 7.60
C LYS A 3 15.57 20.78 8.67
N PRO A 4 14.32 20.34 8.41
CA PRO A 4 13.55 19.56 9.38
C PRO A 4 14.32 18.28 9.71
N ARG A 5 14.41 17.91 11.00
CA ARG A 5 15.04 16.65 11.42
C ARG A 5 13.96 15.62 11.72
N ILE A 6 14.05 14.47 11.05
CA ILE A 6 13.14 13.32 11.27
C ILE A 6 13.84 12.33 12.20
N SER A 7 13.19 11.98 13.31
CA SER A 7 13.56 10.85 14.15
C SER A 7 12.55 9.73 13.92
N ALA A 8 13.01 8.58 13.44
CA ALA A 8 12.11 7.47 13.09
C ALA A 8 11.30 6.97 14.29
N PHE A 9 11.98 6.73 15.42
CA PHE A 9 11.32 6.35 16.68
C PHE A 9 10.33 7.41 17.16
N GLY A 10 10.67 8.70 17.02
CA GLY A 10 9.76 9.78 17.41
C GLY A 10 8.46 9.77 16.61
N VAL A 11 8.54 9.53 15.29
CA VAL A 11 7.37 9.46 14.40
C VAL A 11 6.51 8.23 14.73
N ILE A 12 7.14 7.07 14.95
CA ILE A 12 6.43 5.83 15.27
C ILE A 12 5.77 5.89 16.65
N TYR A 13 6.47 6.41 17.66
CA TYR A 13 5.92 6.57 19.02
C TYR A 13 4.71 7.51 19.02
N GLU A 14 4.79 8.61 18.28
CA GLU A 14 3.68 9.56 18.13
C GLU A 14 2.48 8.94 17.40
N SER A 15 2.72 8.15 16.35
CA SER A 15 1.69 7.39 15.63
C SER A 15 0.99 6.38 16.54
N LEU A 16 1.73 5.57 17.29
CA LEU A 16 1.20 4.60 18.25
C LEU A 16 0.46 5.29 19.41
N GLY A 17 1.04 6.38 19.93
CA GLY A 17 0.45 7.17 21.00
C GLY A 17 -0.91 7.75 20.60
N PHE A 18 -1.03 8.25 19.37
CA PHE A 18 -2.32 8.67 18.82
C PHE A 18 -3.29 7.51 18.67
N ALA A 19 -2.82 6.38 18.11
CA ALA A 19 -3.66 5.21 17.86
C ALA A 19 -4.29 4.65 19.13
N VAL A 20 -3.54 4.60 20.24
CA VAL A 20 -4.02 4.12 21.54
C VAL A 20 -4.85 5.18 22.25
N SER A 21 -4.31 6.40 22.42
CA SER A 21 -4.93 7.41 23.28
C SER A 21 -6.22 8.01 22.69
N LYS A 22 -6.38 7.99 21.37
CA LYS A 22 -7.53 8.59 20.67
C LYS A 22 -8.44 7.57 20.00
N PHE A 23 -8.28 6.28 20.31
CA PHE A 23 -8.99 5.19 19.66
C PHE A 23 -10.52 5.35 19.65
N ALA A 24 -11.12 5.77 20.77
CA ALA A 24 -12.56 5.98 20.86
C ALA A 24 -13.06 7.07 19.89
N THR A 25 -12.30 8.16 19.75
CA THR A 25 -12.62 9.24 18.79
C THR A 25 -12.46 8.73 17.36
N VAL A 26 -11.40 7.96 17.09
CA VAL A 26 -11.17 7.36 15.77
C VAL A 26 -12.34 6.47 15.37
N LEU A 27 -12.79 5.58 16.26
CA LEU A 27 -13.95 4.72 15.99
C LEU A 27 -15.22 5.54 15.74
N ARG A 28 -15.50 6.59 16.52
CA ARG A 28 -16.67 7.45 16.31
C ARG A 28 -16.69 8.12 14.93
N VAL A 29 -15.53 8.44 14.38
CA VAL A 29 -15.40 9.10 13.07
C VAL A 29 -15.37 8.09 11.93
N ALA A 30 -14.70 6.95 12.13
CA ALA A 30 -14.39 6.00 11.06
C ALA A 30 -15.38 4.84 10.95
N TRP A 31 -16.16 4.51 11.98
CA TRP A 31 -16.97 3.28 11.98
C TRP A 31 -17.88 3.14 10.75
N LEU A 32 -18.61 4.19 10.37
CA LEU A 32 -19.55 4.11 9.26
C LEU A 32 -18.81 3.97 7.91
N PRO A 33 -17.84 4.83 7.56
CA PRO A 33 -17.01 4.61 6.38
C PRO A 33 -16.36 3.23 6.33
N LEU A 34 -15.86 2.72 7.47
CA LEU A 34 -15.25 1.40 7.55
C LEU A 34 -16.26 0.28 7.30
N VAL A 35 -17.46 0.35 7.89
CA VAL A 35 -18.55 -0.60 7.62
C VAL A 35 -18.96 -0.57 6.16
N LEU A 36 -19.11 0.62 5.57
CA LEU A 36 -19.46 0.76 4.15
C LEU A 36 -18.36 0.20 3.23
N LEU A 37 -17.08 0.36 3.59
CA LEU A 37 -15.97 -0.27 2.88
C LEU A 37 -16.07 -1.80 2.96
N LEU A 38 -16.35 -2.37 4.14
CA LEU A 38 -16.52 -3.82 4.30
C LEU A 38 -17.69 -4.35 3.46
N VAL A 39 -18.82 -3.63 3.44
CA VAL A 39 -19.97 -3.97 2.58
C VAL A 39 -19.58 -3.92 1.11
N LEU A 40 -18.84 -2.88 0.70
CA LEU A 40 -18.36 -2.74 -0.67
C LEU A 40 -17.40 -3.88 -1.07
N GLU A 41 -16.52 -4.30 -0.16
CA GLU A 41 -15.64 -5.46 -0.38
C GLU A 41 -16.45 -6.75 -0.53
N ALA A 42 -17.48 -6.96 0.30
CA ALA A 42 -18.37 -8.12 0.21
C ALA A 42 -19.16 -8.13 -1.10
N VAL A 43 -19.65 -6.98 -1.56
CA VAL A 43 -20.32 -6.83 -2.86
C VAL A 43 -19.34 -7.13 -4.00
N GLY A 44 -18.13 -6.58 -3.96
CA GLY A 44 -17.09 -6.85 -4.97
C GLY A 44 -16.71 -8.33 -5.06
N ALA A 45 -16.65 -9.03 -3.91
CA ALA A 45 -16.44 -10.46 -3.86
C ALA A 45 -17.59 -11.25 -4.49
N LYS A 46 -18.85 -10.88 -4.21
CA LYS A 46 -20.03 -11.52 -4.83
C LYS A 46 -20.09 -11.31 -6.34
N LEU A 47 -19.65 -10.16 -6.84
CA LEU A 47 -19.61 -9.85 -8.27
C LEU A 47 -18.46 -10.55 -9.01
N GLY A 48 -17.71 -11.44 -8.35
CA GLY A 48 -16.57 -12.14 -8.94
C GLY A 48 -15.39 -11.22 -9.28
N MET A 49 -15.44 -9.94 -8.88
CA MET A 49 -14.35 -8.98 -9.08
C MET A 49 -13.18 -9.24 -8.12
N ARG A 50 -13.43 -10.02 -7.07
CA ARG A 50 -12.43 -10.55 -6.15
C ARG A 50 -12.75 -12.00 -5.84
N SER A 51 -11.73 -12.76 -5.44
CA SER A 51 -11.92 -14.09 -4.85
C SER A 51 -12.89 -13.97 -3.66
N PRO A 52 -13.88 -14.86 -3.50
CA PRO A 52 -14.82 -14.84 -2.37
C PRO A 52 -14.15 -14.97 -1.00
N TYR A 53 -12.89 -15.42 -0.95
CA TYR A 53 -12.05 -15.45 0.25
C TYR A 53 -11.31 -14.13 0.51
N ALA A 54 -11.44 -13.13 -0.37
CA ALA A 54 -10.73 -11.88 -0.27
C ALA A 54 -11.25 -11.00 0.86
N GLY A 55 -12.56 -10.92 1.15
CA GLY A 55 -13.12 -9.94 2.11
C GLY A 55 -12.65 -10.07 3.56
N ILE A 56 -12.03 -11.18 3.96
CA ILE A 56 -11.43 -11.39 5.28
C ILE A 56 -9.88 -11.51 5.17
N ALA A 57 -9.37 -11.94 4.02
CA ALA A 57 -7.93 -12.01 3.74
C ALA A 57 -7.33 -10.69 3.22
N THR A 58 -8.13 -9.71 2.82
CA THR A 58 -7.69 -8.39 2.30
C THR A 58 -7.14 -7.48 3.38
N SER A 59 -7.56 -7.65 4.63
CA SER A 59 -6.92 -6.99 5.77
C SER A 59 -5.58 -7.65 6.13
N LEU A 60 -5.47 -8.98 5.97
CA LEU A 60 -4.28 -9.77 6.33
C LEU A 60 -3.21 -9.86 5.23
N ARG A 61 -3.56 -9.60 3.97
CA ARG A 61 -2.62 -9.44 2.87
C ARG A 61 -2.23 -7.97 2.74
N LEU A 62 -0.98 -7.69 2.41
CA LEU A 62 -0.52 -6.39 1.94
C LEU A 62 -1.15 -6.11 0.55
N ASP A 63 -2.47 -5.91 0.52
CA ASP A 63 -3.23 -5.65 -0.70
C ASP A 63 -3.12 -4.14 -1.04
N PRO A 64 -2.96 -3.74 -2.31
CA PRO A 64 -2.84 -2.33 -2.64
C PRO A 64 -4.07 -1.53 -2.17
N GLY A 65 -3.83 -0.33 -1.65
CA GLY A 65 -4.90 0.54 -1.16
C GLY A 65 -5.92 0.93 -2.26
N TYR A 66 -7.10 1.41 -1.86
CA TYR A 66 -8.20 1.70 -2.78
C TYR A 66 -7.83 2.72 -3.88
N THR A 67 -6.98 3.69 -3.59
CA THR A 67 -6.50 4.65 -4.61
C THR A 67 -5.69 3.96 -5.72
N PHE A 68 -4.84 3.00 -5.37
CA PHE A 68 -4.09 2.23 -6.37
C PHE A 68 -5.04 1.40 -7.25
N LYS A 69 -5.99 0.71 -6.61
CA LYS A 69 -7.01 -0.10 -7.31
C LYS A 69 -7.90 0.74 -8.21
N PHE A 70 -8.24 1.96 -7.79
CA PHE A 70 -9.00 2.91 -8.62
C PHE A 70 -8.22 3.33 -9.87
N VAL A 71 -6.93 3.67 -9.73
CA VAL A 71 -6.10 4.02 -10.89
C VAL A 71 -5.95 2.83 -11.82
N GLN A 72 -5.77 1.61 -11.29
CA GLN A 72 -5.76 0.39 -12.09
C GLN A 72 -7.10 0.17 -12.83
N ALA A 73 -8.23 0.41 -12.16
CA ALA A 73 -9.56 0.30 -12.75
C ALA A 73 -9.76 1.23 -13.94
N LEU A 74 -9.31 2.49 -13.82
CA LEU A 74 -9.38 3.49 -14.89
C LEU A 74 -8.62 3.04 -16.14
N LEU A 75 -7.49 2.35 -15.97
CA LEU A 75 -6.68 1.89 -17.09
C LEU A 75 -7.29 0.69 -17.82
N ILE A 76 -7.96 -0.20 -17.09
CA ILE A 76 -8.65 -1.36 -17.66
C ILE A 76 -10.02 -0.95 -18.23
N LEU A 77 -10.43 0.31 -18.02
CA LEU A 77 -11.69 0.90 -18.51
C LEU A 77 -12.92 0.06 -18.12
N ASN A 78 -12.89 -0.63 -16.97
CA ASN A 78 -14.02 -1.38 -16.47
C ASN A 78 -14.95 -0.44 -15.67
N PRO A 79 -16.11 -0.03 -16.21
CA PRO A 79 -16.92 1.04 -15.63
C PRO A 79 -17.47 0.67 -14.24
N VAL A 80 -17.81 -0.61 -14.03
CA VAL A 80 -18.33 -1.08 -12.74
C VAL A 80 -17.23 -1.07 -11.69
N TYR A 81 -16.03 -1.54 -12.04
CA TYR A 81 -14.89 -1.54 -11.12
C TYR A 81 -14.39 -0.12 -10.81
N ILE A 82 -14.43 0.79 -11.80
CA ILE A 82 -14.14 2.22 -11.61
C ILE A 82 -15.12 2.84 -10.62
N GLY A 83 -16.43 2.60 -10.80
CA GLY A 83 -17.46 3.12 -9.91
C GLY A 83 -17.27 2.65 -8.46
N LEU A 84 -17.07 1.35 -8.26
CA LEU A 84 -16.86 0.77 -6.92
C LEU A 84 -15.58 1.30 -6.27
N MET A 85 -14.44 1.28 -6.98
CA MET A 85 -13.18 1.78 -6.41
C MET A 85 -13.21 3.29 -6.18
N GLY A 86 -13.95 4.06 -6.99
CA GLY A 86 -14.17 5.49 -6.78
C GLY A 86 -14.91 5.77 -5.48
N VAL A 87 -15.99 5.02 -5.21
CA VAL A 87 -16.71 5.08 -3.94
C VAL A 87 -15.79 4.70 -2.77
N ALA A 88 -14.98 3.65 -2.92
CA ALA A 88 -14.04 3.23 -1.88
C ALA A 88 -13.03 4.33 -1.53
N VAL A 89 -12.49 5.02 -2.54
CA VAL A 89 -11.54 6.13 -2.35
C VAL A 89 -12.21 7.31 -1.63
N ILE A 90 -13.45 7.63 -1.98
CA ILE A 90 -14.23 8.69 -1.31
C ILE A 90 -14.47 8.34 0.15
N LEU A 91 -14.89 7.09 0.44
CA LEU A 91 -15.08 6.60 1.80
C LEU A 91 -13.77 6.64 2.60
N GLN A 92 -12.66 6.19 1.99
CA GLN A 92 -11.35 6.23 2.63
C GLN A 92 -10.93 7.66 2.98
N ALA A 93 -11.09 8.60 2.04
CA ALA A 93 -10.76 9.99 2.27
C ALA A 93 -11.62 10.61 3.39
N SER A 94 -12.92 10.25 3.46
CA SER A 94 -13.87 10.85 4.40
C SER A 94 -13.51 10.64 5.88
N TYR A 95 -12.80 9.56 6.22
CA TYR A 95 -12.28 9.37 7.58
C TYR A 95 -10.79 9.73 7.68
N ALA A 96 -9.99 9.47 6.65
CA ALA A 96 -8.54 9.68 6.73
C ALA A 96 -8.19 11.17 6.94
N VAL A 97 -8.80 12.06 6.17
CA VAL A 97 -8.53 13.51 6.24
C VAL A 97 -8.86 14.11 7.61
N PRO A 98 -10.08 13.94 8.18
CA PRO A 98 -10.38 14.49 9.50
C PRO A 98 -9.50 13.88 10.60
N LEU A 99 -9.15 12.59 10.52
CA LEU A 99 -8.27 11.96 11.51
C LEU A 99 -6.83 12.46 11.42
N ILE A 100 -6.29 12.69 10.22
CA ILE A 100 -4.96 13.28 10.05
C ILE A 100 -4.93 14.70 10.64
N ARG A 101 -5.96 15.51 10.39
CA ARG A 101 -6.08 16.86 10.97
C ARG A 101 -6.21 16.84 12.49
N TYR A 102 -6.93 15.84 13.01
CA TYR A 102 -7.02 15.64 14.44
C TYR A 102 -5.65 15.26 15.04
N ALA A 103 -4.90 14.39 14.36
CA ALA A 103 -3.55 14.02 14.78
C ALA A 103 -2.53 15.16 14.65
N SER A 104 -2.65 16.04 13.64
CA SER A 104 -1.67 17.09 13.33
C SER A 104 -1.94 18.45 13.98
N HIS A 105 -3.19 18.77 14.29
CA HIS A 105 -3.56 20.09 14.82
C HIS A 105 -4.49 19.99 16.04
N ASN A 106 -4.78 18.79 16.53
CA ASN A 106 -5.79 18.54 17.58
C ASN A 106 -7.17 19.13 17.23
N ILE A 107 -7.47 19.33 15.94
CA ILE A 107 -8.76 19.83 15.48
C ILE A 107 -9.76 18.69 15.61
N VAL A 108 -10.59 18.77 16.64
CA VAL A 108 -11.58 17.72 16.95
C VAL A 108 -12.58 17.64 15.78
N PRO A 109 -12.75 16.46 15.15
CA PRO A 109 -13.74 16.28 14.11
C PRO A 109 -15.14 16.48 14.69
N HIS A 110 -16.05 17.04 13.88
CA HIS A 110 -17.40 17.32 14.35
C HIS A 110 -18.09 16.02 14.80
N HIS A 111 -18.69 16.05 15.98
CA HIS A 111 -19.29 14.92 16.68
C HIS A 111 -20.62 14.44 16.06
N ARG A 112 -21.05 15.02 14.93
CA ARG A 112 -22.26 14.56 14.23
C ARG A 112 -21.96 13.19 13.64
N THR A 113 -22.67 12.19 14.15
CA THR A 113 -22.41 10.75 14.04
C THR A 113 -22.40 10.18 12.62
N VAL A 114 -22.75 10.99 11.62
CA VAL A 114 -22.83 10.61 10.21
C VAL A 114 -22.48 11.83 9.35
N HIS A 115 -21.20 12.18 9.21
CA HIS A 115 -20.79 13.22 8.28
C HIS A 115 -19.81 12.69 7.24
N LEU A 116 -20.37 12.21 6.12
CA LEU A 116 -19.64 11.92 4.89
C LEU A 116 -19.37 13.23 4.13
N SER A 117 -18.64 14.17 4.73
CA SER A 117 -18.18 15.34 3.97
C SER A 117 -17.07 14.94 3.04
N PHE A 118 -17.33 14.98 1.75
CA PHE A 118 -16.29 15.09 0.74
C PHE A 118 -16.16 16.56 0.33
N GLY A 119 -14.94 17.11 0.41
CA GLY A 119 -14.70 18.52 0.12
C GLY A 119 -13.37 18.73 -0.60
N PRO A 120 -13.00 19.98 -0.93
CA PRO A 120 -11.79 20.27 -1.70
C PRO A 120 -10.50 19.68 -1.11
N ARG A 121 -10.41 19.59 0.22
CA ARG A 121 -9.26 18.96 0.92
C ARG A 121 -9.20 17.45 0.72
N HIS A 122 -10.36 16.79 0.67
CA HIS A 122 -10.46 15.36 0.40
C HIS A 122 -10.01 15.05 -1.02
N LEU A 123 -10.40 15.88 -1.99
CA LEU A 123 -9.91 15.77 -3.36
C LEU A 123 -8.39 15.94 -3.44
N LYS A 124 -7.81 16.93 -2.74
CA LYS A 124 -6.35 17.11 -2.67
C LYS A 124 -5.64 15.90 -2.08
N TYR A 125 -6.18 15.30 -1.02
CA TYR A 125 -5.66 14.06 -0.44
C TYR A 125 -5.69 12.91 -1.45
N VAL A 126 -6.83 12.70 -2.13
CA VAL A 126 -6.99 11.63 -3.13
C VAL A 126 -6.02 11.82 -4.31
N LEU A 127 -5.91 13.03 -4.84
CA LEU A 127 -4.96 13.35 -5.91
C LEU A 127 -3.52 13.14 -5.46
N ALA A 128 -3.18 13.55 -4.23
CA ALA A 128 -1.86 13.32 -3.66
C ALA A 128 -1.54 11.83 -3.52
N CYS A 129 -2.49 10.99 -3.05
CA CYS A 129 -2.35 9.53 -3.01
C CYS A 129 -2.15 8.93 -4.40
N ALA A 130 -2.91 9.41 -5.39
CA ALA A 130 -2.80 8.95 -6.77
C ALA A 130 -1.42 9.29 -7.35
N VAL A 131 -0.92 10.50 -7.11
CA VAL A 131 0.41 10.92 -7.60
C VAL A 131 1.54 10.19 -6.87
N SER A 132 1.47 10.05 -5.54
CA SER A 132 2.60 9.54 -4.74
C SER A 132 2.87 8.05 -4.93
N PHE A 133 1.83 7.21 -5.05
CA PHE A 133 1.99 5.77 -5.17
C PHE A 133 1.70 5.27 -6.59
N ALA A 134 0.52 5.60 -7.13
CA ALA A 134 0.15 5.08 -8.44
C ALA A 134 1.01 5.74 -9.53
N GLY A 135 1.12 7.06 -9.56
CA GLY A 135 1.92 7.80 -10.53
C GLY A 135 3.38 7.34 -10.60
N VAL A 136 4.00 7.05 -9.45
CA VAL A 136 5.39 6.57 -9.41
C VAL A 136 5.53 5.15 -9.94
N ILE A 137 4.66 4.22 -9.53
CA ILE A 137 4.71 2.83 -10.01
C ILE A 137 4.43 2.77 -11.51
N PHE A 138 3.46 3.56 -11.99
CA PHE A 138 3.16 3.65 -13.42
C PHE A 138 4.30 4.30 -14.20
N GLY A 139 4.88 5.39 -13.71
CA GLY A 139 6.06 6.00 -14.32
C GLY A 139 7.24 5.02 -14.38
N ALA A 140 7.47 4.26 -13.32
CA ALA A 140 8.50 3.22 -13.30
C ALA A 140 8.22 2.10 -14.31
N ARG A 141 6.97 1.61 -14.38
CA ARG A 141 6.58 0.62 -15.38
C ARG A 141 6.73 1.13 -16.81
N PHE A 142 6.35 2.38 -17.06
CA PHE A 142 6.51 3.02 -18.36
C PHE A 142 7.98 3.14 -18.74
N LEU A 143 8.83 3.63 -17.82
CA LEU A 143 10.28 3.72 -18.03
C LEU A 143 10.93 2.34 -18.24
N ALA A 144 10.50 1.33 -17.48
CA ALA A 144 10.96 -0.04 -17.68
C ALA A 144 10.56 -0.57 -19.06
N HIS A 145 9.29 -0.39 -19.45
CA HIS A 145 8.79 -0.83 -20.75
C HIS A 145 9.53 -0.16 -21.91
N PHE A 146 9.71 1.16 -21.87
CA PHE A 146 10.47 1.89 -22.88
C PHE A 146 11.97 1.53 -22.86
N GLY A 147 12.55 1.30 -21.68
CA GLY A 147 13.93 0.84 -21.55
C GLY A 147 14.14 -0.53 -22.20
N MET A 148 13.25 -1.48 -21.94
CA MET A 148 13.27 -2.80 -22.57
C MET A 148 13.06 -2.70 -24.08
N GLN A 149 12.08 -1.93 -24.57
CA GLN A 149 11.87 -1.74 -26.02
C GLN A 149 13.06 -1.08 -26.73
N ALA A 150 13.70 -0.09 -26.10
CA ALA A 150 14.90 0.54 -26.64
C ALA A 150 16.08 -0.43 -26.71
N MET A 151 16.17 -1.35 -25.75
CA MET A 151 17.20 -2.39 -25.74
C MET A 151 16.91 -3.51 -26.73
N ASP A 152 15.68 -3.95 -26.92
CA ASP A 152 15.35 -4.96 -27.93
C ASP A 152 15.81 -4.54 -29.33
N GLY A 153 15.61 -3.26 -29.70
CA GLY A 153 16.11 -2.73 -30.96
C GLY A 153 17.63 -2.59 -31.02
N THR A 154 18.28 -2.13 -29.95
CA THR A 154 19.73 -1.84 -29.96
C THR A 154 20.55 -3.12 -29.79
N VAL A 155 20.15 -4.01 -28.88
CA VAL A 155 20.74 -5.33 -28.67
C VAL A 155 20.44 -6.23 -29.86
N GLY A 156 19.22 -6.20 -30.42
CA GLY A 156 18.90 -6.91 -31.66
C GLY A 156 19.80 -6.48 -32.83
N ASN A 157 20.02 -5.17 -32.99
CA ASN A 157 20.91 -4.64 -34.02
C ASN A 157 22.40 -4.94 -33.74
N MET A 158 22.84 -4.97 -32.48
CA MET A 158 24.20 -5.37 -32.10
C MET A 158 24.43 -6.88 -32.22
N LEU A 159 23.41 -7.71 -31.99
CA LEU A 159 23.45 -9.16 -32.18
C LEU A 159 23.45 -9.56 -33.66
N GLN A 160 22.88 -8.73 -34.53
CA GLN A 160 22.87 -8.92 -35.98
C GLN A 160 24.01 -8.20 -36.72
N ALA A 161 24.81 -7.39 -36.02
CA ALA A 161 25.95 -6.70 -36.60
C ALA A 161 27.12 -7.67 -36.81
N GLU A 162 27.22 -8.26 -38.00
CA GLU A 162 28.43 -8.96 -38.44
C GLU A 162 29.58 -7.94 -38.59
N HIS A 163 30.65 -8.11 -37.80
CA HIS A 163 31.86 -7.32 -37.96
C HIS A 163 33.02 -8.17 -38.50
N ALA A 164 33.53 -7.71 -39.66
CA ALA A 164 34.61 -8.20 -40.52
C ALA A 164 34.25 -9.33 -41.52
N VAL A 165 33.92 -8.92 -42.75
CA VAL A 165 33.90 -9.78 -43.95
C VAL A 165 35.25 -9.65 -44.67
N PHE A 166 35.90 -10.77 -44.99
CA PHE A 166 37.12 -10.81 -45.80
C PHE A 166 36.82 -10.48 -47.28
N ALA A 167 37.77 -9.84 -47.97
CA ALA A 167 37.89 -9.99 -49.43
C ALA A 167 38.67 -11.29 -49.72
N GLU A 168 38.28 -12.04 -50.75
CA GLU A 168 38.97 -13.29 -51.15
C GLU A 168 40.49 -13.04 -51.32
N GLY A 169 41.31 -13.74 -50.54
CA GLY A 169 42.78 -13.74 -50.67
C GLY A 169 43.62 -13.32 -49.44
N SER A 170 43.03 -13.03 -48.28
CA SER A 170 43.81 -12.65 -47.08
C SER A 170 44.53 -13.84 -46.42
N LEU A 171 45.85 -13.71 -46.23
CA LEU A 171 46.76 -14.71 -45.64
C LEU A 171 46.87 -14.62 -44.09
N HIS A 172 46.08 -13.77 -43.45
CA HIS A 172 46.11 -13.61 -41.99
C HIS A 172 45.01 -14.43 -41.32
N SER A 173 45.39 -15.47 -40.56
CA SER A 173 44.50 -16.14 -39.62
C SER A 173 44.27 -15.22 -38.42
N ILE A 174 43.19 -14.43 -38.45
CA ILE A 174 42.68 -13.85 -37.22
C ILE A 174 41.73 -14.88 -36.63
N GLU A 175 42.13 -15.48 -35.51
CA GLU A 175 41.21 -16.20 -34.65
C GLU A 175 40.08 -15.24 -34.26
N THR A 176 38.90 -15.47 -34.79
CA THR A 176 37.66 -14.92 -34.25
C THR A 176 37.41 -15.62 -32.92
N VAL A 177 38.02 -15.14 -31.83
CA VAL A 177 37.57 -15.53 -30.50
C VAL A 177 36.30 -14.74 -30.24
N PRO A 178 35.12 -15.37 -30.10
CA PRO A 178 33.96 -14.65 -29.64
C PRO A 178 34.27 -14.13 -28.24
N THR A 179 34.41 -12.81 -28.08
CA THR A 179 34.42 -12.16 -26.76
C THR A 179 33.11 -12.41 -25.98
N TYR A 180 32.13 -13.05 -26.64
CA TYR A 180 30.81 -13.40 -26.13
C TYR A 180 30.79 -14.57 -25.12
N ASP A 181 31.78 -15.47 -25.09
CA ASP A 181 31.74 -16.58 -24.12
C ASP A 181 31.94 -16.09 -22.69
N SER A 182 32.78 -15.08 -22.46
CA SER A 182 33.06 -14.60 -21.10
C SER A 182 31.94 -13.71 -20.54
N VAL A 183 31.33 -12.85 -21.36
CA VAL A 183 30.24 -11.98 -20.92
C VAL A 183 28.95 -12.78 -20.72
N ASN A 184 28.60 -13.67 -21.65
CA ASN A 184 27.44 -14.55 -21.46
C ASN A 184 27.66 -15.54 -20.32
N ALA A 185 28.88 -16.06 -20.12
CA ALA A 185 29.16 -16.92 -18.96
C ALA A 185 29.04 -16.16 -17.62
N VAL A 186 29.45 -14.90 -17.55
CA VAL A 186 29.27 -14.06 -16.35
C VAL A 186 27.79 -13.77 -16.11
N LEU A 187 27.03 -13.41 -17.14
CA LEU A 187 25.59 -13.18 -17.05
C LEU A 187 24.83 -14.46 -16.64
N LEU A 188 25.15 -15.61 -17.24
CA LEU A 188 24.63 -16.94 -16.86
C LEU A 188 25.01 -17.33 -15.42
N GLN A 189 26.22 -17.01 -14.96
CA GLN A 189 26.63 -17.26 -13.56
C GLN A 189 25.87 -16.37 -12.57
N ILE A 190 25.60 -15.11 -12.93
CA ILE A 190 24.79 -14.20 -12.12
C ILE A 190 23.33 -14.69 -12.10
N ASP A 191 22.77 -15.09 -13.24
CA ASP A 191 21.41 -15.66 -13.31
C ASP A 191 21.28 -16.96 -12.52
N ALA A 192 22.26 -17.86 -12.63
CA ALA A 192 22.30 -19.08 -11.82
C ALA A 192 22.40 -18.77 -10.32
N TYR A 193 23.10 -17.71 -9.92
CA TYR A 193 23.16 -17.26 -8.53
C TYR A 193 21.85 -16.62 -8.06
N LEU A 194 21.21 -15.78 -8.88
CA LEU A 194 19.93 -15.15 -8.57
C LEU A 194 18.80 -16.19 -8.49
N MET A 195 18.78 -17.19 -9.37
CA MET A 195 17.86 -18.32 -9.28
C MET A 195 18.03 -19.11 -7.97
N ARG A 196 19.26 -19.28 -7.47
CA ARG A 196 19.51 -19.97 -6.18
C ARG A 196 18.90 -19.25 -4.97
N ILE A 197 18.74 -17.93 -5.05
CA ILE A 197 18.05 -17.14 -4.00
C ILE A 197 16.57 -16.91 -4.31
N GLY A 198 16.02 -17.61 -5.32
CA GLY A 198 14.59 -17.59 -5.66
C GLY A 198 14.16 -16.39 -6.51
N ILE A 199 15.10 -15.67 -7.12
CA ILE A 199 14.82 -14.52 -8.00
C ILE A 199 14.98 -14.99 -9.45
N ASN A 200 13.86 -15.16 -10.15
CA ASN A 200 13.84 -15.57 -11.56
C ASN A 200 13.60 -14.34 -12.44
N VAL A 201 14.68 -13.64 -12.80
CA VAL A 201 14.67 -12.46 -13.67
C VAL A 201 15.91 -12.59 -14.55
N ASP A 202 15.77 -12.47 -15.88
CA ASP A 202 16.92 -12.49 -16.79
C ASP A 202 17.91 -11.37 -16.39
N THR A 203 19.21 -11.64 -16.41
CA THR A 203 20.23 -10.68 -15.93
C THR A 203 20.15 -9.34 -16.67
N LEU A 204 19.80 -9.40 -17.97
CA LEU A 204 19.62 -8.25 -18.85
C LEU A 204 18.45 -7.38 -18.38
N ASP A 205 17.33 -8.01 -18.02
CA ASP A 205 16.20 -7.34 -17.38
C ASP A 205 16.61 -6.76 -16.03
N THR A 206 17.42 -7.47 -15.25
CA THR A 206 17.86 -7.02 -13.92
C THR A 206 18.72 -5.77 -13.99
N VAL A 207 19.65 -5.66 -14.95
CA VAL A 207 20.52 -4.48 -15.12
C VAL A 207 19.73 -3.23 -15.50
N VAL A 208 18.66 -3.38 -16.28
CA VAL A 208 17.79 -2.27 -16.73
C VAL A 208 16.74 -1.92 -15.67
N LEU A 209 16.14 -2.94 -15.07
CA LEU A 209 15.08 -2.77 -14.08
C LEU A 209 15.63 -2.26 -12.76
N LEU A 210 16.86 -2.58 -12.37
CA LEU A 210 17.40 -2.18 -11.07
C LEU A 210 17.50 -0.65 -10.92
N PRO A 211 18.09 0.12 -11.86
CA PRO A 211 18.05 1.59 -11.81
C PRO A 211 16.63 2.15 -11.78
N VAL A 212 15.72 1.58 -12.59
CA VAL A 212 14.31 2.02 -12.65
C VAL A 212 13.62 1.76 -11.30
N LEU A 213 13.87 0.62 -10.68
CA LEU A 213 13.31 0.24 -9.39
C LEU A 213 13.89 1.10 -8.25
N ILE A 214 15.20 1.41 -8.29
CA ILE A 214 15.83 2.32 -7.34
C ILE A 214 15.24 3.73 -7.48
N LEU A 215 15.07 4.23 -8.70
CA LEU A 215 14.45 5.53 -8.95
C LEU A 215 12.97 5.56 -8.52
N ALA A 216 12.23 4.49 -8.78
CA ALA A 216 10.85 4.32 -8.33
C ALA A 216 10.75 4.32 -6.81
N LEU A 217 11.58 3.53 -6.13
CA LEU A 217 11.63 3.45 -4.68
C LEU A 217 12.00 4.81 -4.08
N TYR A 218 13.00 5.48 -4.65
CA TYR A 218 13.39 6.83 -4.26
C TYR A 218 12.23 7.81 -4.40
N ALA A 219 11.52 7.80 -5.53
CA ALA A 219 10.36 8.66 -5.76
C ALA A 219 9.19 8.33 -4.82
N ILE A 220 8.90 7.05 -4.54
CA ILE A 220 7.90 6.62 -3.56
C ILE A 220 8.25 7.21 -2.19
N ILE A 221 9.49 7.05 -1.72
CA ILE A 221 9.92 7.57 -0.42
C ILE A 221 9.81 9.09 -0.39
N ARG A 222 10.21 9.78 -1.47
CA ARG A 222 10.14 11.24 -1.59
C ARG A 222 8.71 11.78 -1.52
N LEU A 223 7.78 11.08 -2.16
CA LEU A 223 6.37 11.49 -2.26
C LEU A 223 5.48 10.86 -1.19
N PHE A 224 5.99 9.92 -0.39
CA PHE A 224 5.24 9.26 0.67
C PHE A 224 4.55 10.24 1.64
N PRO A 225 5.19 11.34 2.11
CA PRO A 225 4.52 12.29 3.01
C PRO A 225 3.43 13.13 2.35
N LEU A 226 3.41 13.20 1.01
CA LEU A 226 2.58 14.13 0.25
C LEU A 226 1.09 14.04 0.61
N PRO A 227 0.46 12.85 0.68
CA PRO A 227 -0.97 12.78 1.00
C PRO A 227 -1.26 13.26 2.41
N PHE A 228 -0.42 12.92 3.38
CA PHE A 228 -0.58 13.35 4.76
C PHE A 228 -0.46 14.87 4.90
N LEU A 229 0.52 15.47 4.23
CA LEU A 229 0.68 16.92 4.16
C LEU A 229 -0.44 17.62 3.40
N ALA A 230 -1.03 16.96 2.39
CA ALA A 230 -2.19 17.50 1.67
C ALA A 230 -3.46 17.47 2.54
N ALA A 231 -3.64 16.43 3.35
CA ALA A 231 -4.76 16.28 4.28
C ALA A 231 -4.66 17.19 5.50
N GLY A 232 -3.47 17.31 6.08
CA GLY A 232 -3.23 18.08 7.31
C GLY A 232 -3.18 19.59 7.12
N ARG A 233 -2.88 20.08 5.91
CA ARG A 233 -2.63 21.51 5.66
C ARG A 233 -3.80 22.41 6.03
N GLU A 234 -3.49 23.46 6.79
CA GLU A 234 -4.43 24.55 7.14
C GLU A 234 -4.14 25.87 6.40
N PRO A 235 -5.15 26.74 6.22
CA PRO A 235 -4.94 28.10 5.76
C PRO A 235 -4.03 28.84 6.76
N GLY A 236 -2.83 29.21 6.32
CA GLY A 236 -1.81 29.86 7.16
C GLY A 236 -0.55 29.01 7.38
N ASP A 237 -0.56 27.73 7.00
CA ASP A 237 0.65 26.91 7.03
C ASP A 237 1.71 27.46 6.06
N SER A 238 2.94 27.56 6.55
CA SER A 238 4.09 28.14 5.82
C SER A 238 4.59 27.28 4.66
N TYR A 239 4.10 26.04 4.52
CA TYR A 239 4.55 25.09 3.53
C TYR A 239 3.48 24.77 2.48
N ASP A 240 3.95 24.55 1.25
CA ASP A 240 3.16 23.87 0.23
C ASP A 240 3.36 22.36 0.35
N SER A 241 2.31 21.54 0.20
CA SER A 241 2.34 20.10 0.52
C SER A 241 3.43 19.35 -0.28
N VAL A 242 3.64 19.72 -1.55
CA VAL A 242 4.72 19.17 -2.39
C VAL A 242 6.10 19.58 -1.87
N ARG A 243 6.29 20.88 -1.62
CA ARG A 243 7.56 21.40 -1.11
C ARG A 243 7.88 20.83 0.28
N GLY A 244 6.87 20.67 1.14
CA GLY A 244 7.00 20.06 2.46
C GLY A 244 7.45 18.60 2.37
N ALA A 245 6.85 17.81 1.48
CA ALA A 245 7.24 16.41 1.27
C ALA A 245 8.69 16.29 0.79
N LEU A 246 9.08 17.10 -0.19
CA LEU A 246 10.43 17.11 -0.73
C LEU A 246 11.47 17.61 0.29
N ARG A 247 11.11 18.59 1.13
CA ARG A 247 11.98 19.09 2.22
C ARG A 247 12.15 18.07 3.33
N LEU A 248 11.07 17.41 3.75
CA LEU A 248 11.12 16.35 4.76
C LEU A 248 12.07 15.23 4.35
N THR A 249 12.07 14.88 3.06
CA THR A 249 12.85 13.76 2.53
C THR A 249 14.19 14.18 1.92
N ALA A 250 14.61 15.44 2.09
CA ALA A 250 15.82 15.97 1.47
C ALA A 250 17.12 15.48 2.13
N GLY A 251 18.10 15.14 1.29
CA GLY A 251 19.44 14.75 1.71
C GLY A 251 19.41 13.51 2.61
N TRP A 252 20.10 13.58 3.74
CA TRP A 252 20.22 12.47 4.69
C TRP A 252 18.90 12.11 5.40
N ASN A 253 17.84 12.93 5.30
CA ASN A 253 16.54 12.59 5.88
C ASN A 253 15.82 11.45 5.14
N ILE A 254 16.32 11.01 3.98
CA ILE A 254 15.75 9.87 3.28
C ILE A 254 15.92 8.57 4.09
N PHE A 255 17.06 8.38 4.77
CA PHE A 255 17.33 7.20 5.58
C PHE A 255 16.41 7.05 6.79
N PRO A 256 16.19 8.08 7.65
CA PRO A 256 15.20 7.97 8.70
C PRO A 256 13.78 7.83 8.15
N MET A 257 13.45 8.37 6.97
CA MET A 257 12.15 8.11 6.34
C MET A 257 11.99 6.64 5.93
N VAL A 258 13.03 6.04 5.33
CA VAL A 258 13.05 4.58 5.04
C VAL A 258 12.86 3.79 6.32
N LEU A 259 13.55 4.16 7.40
CA LEU A 259 13.40 3.50 8.70
C LEU A 259 11.98 3.66 9.27
N VAL A 260 11.34 4.84 9.14
CA VAL A 260 9.93 5.03 9.49
C VAL A 260 9.04 4.06 8.72
N LEU A 261 9.23 3.95 7.39
CA LEU A 261 8.46 3.04 6.55
C LEU A 261 8.64 1.58 6.96
N ILE A 262 9.87 1.14 7.18
CA ILE A 262 10.17 -0.22 7.62
C ILE A 262 9.49 -0.50 8.97
N LEU A 263 9.68 0.36 9.97
CA LEU A 263 9.07 0.19 11.29
C LEU A 263 7.54 0.20 11.22
N PHE A 264 6.98 1.08 10.38
CA PHE A 264 5.53 1.15 10.18
C PHE A 264 4.97 -0.12 9.54
N VAL A 265 5.66 -0.67 8.53
CA VAL A 265 5.32 -1.95 7.91
C VAL A 265 5.44 -3.09 8.92
N LEU A 266 6.51 -3.14 9.72
CA LEU A 266 6.68 -4.17 10.76
C LEU A 266 5.55 -4.13 11.79
N ILE A 267 5.14 -2.93 12.23
CA ILE A 267 3.99 -2.76 13.14
C ILE A 267 2.69 -3.26 12.48
N HIS A 268 2.47 -2.92 11.21
CA HIS A 268 1.30 -3.41 10.46
C HIS A 268 1.34 -4.94 10.36
N VAL A 269 2.46 -5.54 9.95
CA VAL A 269 2.61 -6.99 9.85
C VAL A 269 2.39 -7.68 11.19
N ALA A 270 2.96 -7.15 12.28
CA ALA A 270 2.74 -7.68 13.62
C ALA A 270 1.27 -7.58 14.05
N PHE A 271 0.61 -6.45 13.77
CA PHE A 271 -0.81 -6.27 14.05
C PHE A 271 -1.68 -7.25 13.24
N LEU A 272 -1.36 -7.46 11.96
CA LEU A 272 -2.06 -8.42 11.12
C LEU A 272 -1.83 -9.87 11.59
N ALA A 273 -0.63 -10.22 12.04
CA ALA A 273 -0.37 -11.53 12.63
C ALA A 273 -1.22 -11.77 13.89
N LEU A 274 -1.35 -10.75 14.76
CA LEU A 274 -2.23 -10.81 15.94
C LEU A 274 -3.70 -10.95 15.55
N LEU A 275 -4.14 -10.20 14.53
CA LEU A 275 -5.51 -10.28 14.03
C LEU A 275 -5.80 -11.67 13.43
N TRP A 276 -4.85 -12.23 12.67
CA TRP A 276 -4.96 -13.59 12.15
C TRP A 276 -5.09 -14.62 13.26
N LEU A 277 -4.29 -14.51 14.31
CA LEU A 277 -4.40 -15.39 15.49
C LEU A 277 -5.77 -15.25 16.15
N ALA A 278 -6.27 -14.03 16.33
CA ALA A 278 -7.61 -13.80 16.85
C ALA A 278 -8.69 -14.45 15.98
N PHE A 279 -8.59 -14.32 14.65
CA PHE A 279 -9.49 -14.98 13.72
C PHE A 279 -9.47 -16.51 13.85
N GLN A 280 -8.30 -17.14 14.02
CA GLN A 280 -8.20 -18.59 14.23
C GLN A 280 -8.94 -19.01 15.51
N ILE A 281 -8.76 -18.25 16.60
CA ILE A 281 -9.46 -18.49 17.87
C ILE A 281 -10.97 -18.35 17.68
N PHE A 282 -11.43 -17.28 17.06
CA PHE A 282 -12.85 -17.05 16.81
C PHE A 282 -13.46 -18.10 15.86
N SER A 283 -12.72 -18.57 14.87
CA SER A 283 -13.16 -19.65 13.98
C SER A 283 -13.33 -20.95 14.75
N ALA A 284 -12.38 -21.30 15.62
CA ALA A 284 -12.48 -22.48 16.47
C ALA A 284 -13.67 -22.38 17.44
N LEU A 285 -13.88 -21.20 18.04
CA LEU A 285 -15.05 -20.93 18.88
C LEU A 285 -16.35 -21.07 18.08
N SER A 286 -16.42 -20.52 16.87
CA SER A 286 -17.61 -20.63 16.02
C SER A 286 -17.95 -22.08 15.69
N ILE A 287 -16.96 -22.92 15.37
CA ILE A 287 -17.17 -24.35 15.10
C ILE A 287 -17.70 -25.06 16.37
N GLY A 288 -17.11 -24.75 17.52
CA GLY A 288 -17.59 -25.27 18.80
C GLY A 288 -19.02 -24.84 19.11
N THR A 289 -19.35 -23.57 18.87
CA THR A 289 -20.71 -23.03 19.02
C THR A 289 -21.69 -23.70 18.06
N GLU A 290 -21.35 -23.91 16.80
CA GLU A 290 -22.21 -24.64 15.84
C GLU A 290 -22.49 -26.08 16.29
N THR A 291 -21.47 -26.75 16.84
CA THR A 291 -21.62 -28.12 17.37
C THR A 291 -22.55 -28.16 18.59
N LEU A 292 -22.43 -27.17 19.47
CA LEU A 292 -23.33 -27.00 20.62
C LEU A 292 -24.76 -26.67 20.19
N ILE A 293 -24.93 -25.76 19.23
CA ILE A 293 -26.24 -25.41 18.65
C ILE A 293 -26.90 -26.65 18.07
N PHE A 294 -26.19 -27.41 17.24
CA PHE A 294 -26.73 -28.62 16.63
C PHE A 294 -27.17 -29.65 17.67
N SER A 295 -26.38 -29.82 18.73
CA SER A 295 -26.70 -30.72 19.84
C SER A 295 -27.92 -30.22 20.64
N PHE A 296 -28.04 -28.91 20.85
CA PHE A 296 -29.15 -28.30 21.57
C PHE A 296 -30.46 -28.35 20.78
N ASP A 297 -30.42 -27.99 19.50
CA ASP A 297 -31.58 -28.04 18.60
C ASP A 297 -32.08 -29.48 18.42
N ALA A 298 -31.20 -30.48 18.48
CA ALA A 298 -31.59 -31.89 18.49
C ALA A 298 -32.30 -32.31 19.80
N MET A 299 -31.97 -31.69 20.93
CA MET A 299 -32.59 -31.98 22.24
C MET A 299 -33.89 -31.20 22.47
N LEU A 300 -33.98 -29.96 21.96
CA LEU A 300 -35.10 -29.04 22.19
C LEU A 300 -35.54 -28.36 20.88
N PRO A 301 -36.21 -29.10 19.97
CA PRO A 301 -36.52 -28.63 18.62
C PRO A 301 -37.43 -27.39 18.57
N ASP A 302 -38.27 -27.19 19.60
CA ASP A 302 -39.19 -26.03 19.66
C ASP A 302 -38.50 -24.75 20.18
N TRP A 303 -37.27 -24.84 20.70
CA TRP A 303 -36.54 -23.73 21.34
C TRP A 303 -35.21 -23.49 20.61
N SER A 304 -35.24 -23.17 19.32
CA SER A 304 -34.00 -22.98 18.53
C SER A 304 -33.20 -21.77 19.01
N MET A 305 -32.12 -21.99 19.77
CA MET A 305 -31.17 -20.93 20.16
C MET A 305 -30.14 -20.63 19.06
N GLY A 306 -30.08 -21.48 18.03
CA GLY A 306 -29.13 -21.37 16.93
C GLY A 306 -29.05 -19.97 16.28
N PRO A 307 -30.16 -19.35 15.85
CA PRO A 307 -30.13 -18.02 15.23
C PRO A 307 -29.56 -16.94 16.15
N VAL A 308 -29.87 -16.98 17.45
CA VAL A 308 -29.41 -15.99 18.43
C VAL A 308 -27.89 -16.13 18.65
N LEU A 309 -27.41 -17.35 18.85
CA LEU A 309 -25.98 -17.62 19.07
C LEU A 309 -25.13 -17.30 17.83
N ARG A 310 -25.60 -17.67 16.63
CA ARG A 310 -24.95 -17.28 15.36
C ARG A 310 -24.93 -15.77 15.16
N GLY A 311 -26.04 -15.09 15.49
CA GLY A 311 -26.14 -13.63 15.45
C GLY A 311 -25.13 -12.98 16.37
N LEU A 312 -25.04 -13.44 17.62
CA LEU A 312 -24.11 -12.91 18.62
C LEU A 312 -22.64 -13.11 18.20
N MET A 313 -22.27 -14.30 17.71
CA MET A 313 -20.91 -14.55 17.19
C MET A 313 -20.58 -13.65 16.00
N SER A 314 -21.52 -13.45 15.09
CA SER A 314 -21.34 -12.55 13.93
C SER A 314 -21.14 -11.11 14.36
N VAL A 315 -21.89 -10.64 15.37
CA VAL A 315 -21.75 -9.28 15.92
C VAL A 315 -20.38 -9.10 16.58
N ILE A 316 -19.94 -10.05 17.39
CA ILE A 316 -18.62 -9.96 18.06
C ILE A 316 -17.49 -9.94 17.02
N MET A 317 -17.56 -10.82 16.02
CA MET A 317 -16.58 -10.83 14.93
C MET A 317 -16.58 -9.51 14.14
N GLY A 318 -17.77 -8.98 13.83
CA GLY A 318 -17.91 -7.68 13.18
C GLY A 318 -17.29 -6.55 13.99
N MET A 319 -17.50 -6.52 15.31
CA MET A 319 -16.88 -5.55 16.22
C MET A 319 -15.35 -5.68 16.25
N LEU A 320 -14.81 -6.92 16.25
CA LEU A 320 -13.37 -7.17 16.18
C LEU A 320 -12.77 -6.60 14.89
N VAL A 321 -13.41 -6.87 13.74
CA VAL A 321 -12.96 -6.40 12.42
C VAL A 321 -13.00 -4.87 12.35
N ILE A 322 -14.10 -4.25 12.78
CA ILE A 322 -14.24 -2.79 12.80
C ILE A 322 -13.22 -2.17 13.76
N GLY A 323 -13.00 -2.78 14.92
CA GLY A 323 -11.98 -2.36 15.89
C GLY A 323 -10.58 -2.38 15.29
N ALA A 324 -10.24 -3.47 14.59
CA ALA A 324 -8.94 -3.62 13.94
C ALA A 324 -8.74 -2.65 12.77
N ALA A 325 -9.77 -2.45 11.94
CA ALA A 325 -9.78 -1.46 10.88
C ALA A 325 -9.68 -0.03 11.44
N GLY A 326 -10.34 0.23 12.57
CA GLY A 326 -10.22 1.50 13.32
C GLY A 326 -8.80 1.74 13.82
N PHE A 327 -8.12 0.69 14.32
CA PHE A 327 -6.77 0.82 14.86
C PHE A 327 -5.75 1.11 13.75
N THR A 328 -5.85 0.40 12.62
CA THR A 328 -5.02 0.68 11.43
C THR A 328 -5.29 2.07 10.86
N ALA A 329 -6.55 2.52 10.82
CA ALA A 329 -6.89 3.90 10.46
C ALA A 329 -6.24 4.91 11.42
N ALA A 330 -6.24 4.62 12.72
CA ALA A 330 -5.62 5.47 13.74
C ALA A 330 -4.10 5.54 13.58
N LEU A 331 -3.42 4.41 13.34
CA LEU A 331 -1.98 4.38 13.07
C LEU A 331 -1.61 5.21 11.84
N ASN A 332 -2.34 5.04 10.74
CA ASN A 332 -2.15 5.81 9.50
C ASN A 332 -2.33 7.32 9.74
N ALA A 333 -3.39 7.70 10.48
CA ALA A 333 -3.65 9.09 10.82
C ALA A 333 -2.56 9.67 11.74
N GLY A 334 -2.13 8.92 12.75
CA GLY A 334 -1.07 9.30 13.67
C GLY A 334 0.29 9.46 12.97
N LEU A 335 0.60 8.58 12.01
CA LEU A 335 1.78 8.72 11.15
C LEU A 335 1.69 10.03 10.35
N GLY A 336 0.53 10.30 9.75
CA GLY A 336 0.29 11.54 9.02
C GLY A 336 0.46 12.79 9.90
N GLY A 337 -0.10 12.76 11.11
CA GLY A 337 0.04 13.84 12.09
C GLY A 337 1.49 14.11 12.47
N ALA A 338 2.23 13.05 12.80
CA ALA A 338 3.64 13.14 13.12
C ALA A 338 4.46 13.74 11.96
N LEU A 339 4.21 13.33 10.72
CA LEU A 339 4.88 13.87 9.53
C LEU A 339 4.56 15.37 9.32
N VAL A 340 3.30 15.78 9.51
CA VAL A 340 2.90 17.20 9.46
C VAL A 340 3.63 18.01 10.53
N HIS A 341 3.70 17.53 11.77
CA HIS A 341 4.45 18.20 12.83
C HIS A 341 5.93 18.38 12.50
N ARG A 342 6.57 17.40 11.83
CA ARG A 342 7.95 17.54 11.38
C ARG A 342 8.10 18.54 10.24
N ALA A 343 7.11 18.62 9.33
CA ALA A 343 7.13 19.61 8.25
C ALA A 343 6.99 21.04 8.78
N LEU A 344 6.18 21.25 9.82
CA LEU A 344 5.96 22.57 10.42
C LEU A 344 7.16 23.10 11.21
N ARG A 345 8.02 22.22 11.73
CA ARG A 345 9.17 22.57 12.59
C ARG A 345 10.46 22.94 11.82
N GLY A 346 10.50 22.79 10.49
CA GLY A 346 11.70 23.04 9.67
C GLY A 346 11.59 24.27 8.79
#